data_AF-A0A847Y6H2-F1
#
_entry.id   AF-A0A847Y6H2-F1
#
_cell.length_a   1.000
_cell.length_b   1.000
_cell.length_c   1.000
_cell.angle_alpha   90.00
_cell.angle_beta   90.00
_cell.angle_gamma   90.00
#
_symmetry.space_group_name_H-M   'P 1'
#
loop_
_entity.id
_entity.type
_entity.pdbx_description
1 polymer ?
#
loop_
_entity_poly.entity_id
_entity_poly.type
_entity_poly.pdbx_seq_one_letter_code
_entity_poly.pdbx_strand_id
1 'polypeptide(L)'
;MDKKITKIAAIIIGTIVAVVILVMGYRLMAGVLTRAADIEPRDVIISDISQNSVKVTWSSGIDTQGVIEYGNSPTALNFFAPEVQRSKSHSVDLTLLSPNTTYYFQIRIGEKKYDNGGVPWTFTTKGVEKKTVVPTALPTKTPADTTNLPKPIQTIAISPIVGDRNVIYECNETDCQKIKLKLGKGCSTQDYMKCLKKITTTVTTTLTPTP
;
A
#
# COMPACT_ATOMS: atom_id res chain seq x y z
N MET A 1 0.07 -83.11 18.81
CA MET A 1 -0.36 -81.69 18.84
C MET A 1 -1.78 -81.64 18.29
N ASP A 2 -2.74 -81.10 19.05
CA ASP A 2 -4.16 -81.07 18.64
C ASP A 2 -4.34 -80.15 17.42
N LYS A 3 -5.02 -80.64 16.37
CA LYS A 3 -5.36 -79.87 15.16
C LYS A 3 -6.13 -78.58 15.48
N LYS A 4 -6.81 -78.50 16.64
CA LYS A 4 -7.46 -77.29 17.13
C LYS A 4 -6.45 -76.27 17.66
N ILE A 5 -5.41 -76.73 18.37
CA ILE A 5 -4.35 -75.86 18.93
C ILE A 5 -3.51 -75.22 17.81
N THR A 6 -3.18 -75.97 16.74
CA THR A 6 -2.44 -75.41 15.60
C THR A 6 -3.24 -74.39 14.80
N LYS A 7 -4.56 -74.56 14.67
CA LYS A 7 -5.45 -73.56 14.04
C LYS A 7 -5.58 -72.28 14.87
N ILE A 8 -5.72 -72.40 16.19
CA ILE A 8 -5.80 -71.24 17.09
C ILE A 8 -4.48 -70.45 17.10
N ALA A 9 -3.34 -71.14 17.13
CA ALA A 9 -2.02 -70.50 17.07
C ALA A 9 -1.81 -69.71 15.77
N ALA A 10 -2.25 -70.25 14.62
CA ALA A 10 -2.15 -69.55 13.33
C ALA A 10 -3.00 -68.26 13.28
N ILE A 11 -4.21 -68.28 13.86
CA ILE A 11 -5.08 -67.09 13.94
C ILE A 11 -4.42 -66.02 14.82
N ILE A 12 -3.88 -66.41 15.98
CA ILE A 12 -3.22 -65.48 16.91
C ILE A 12 -2.01 -64.83 16.24
N ILE A 13 -1.14 -65.61 15.59
CA ILE A 13 0.03 -65.08 14.88
C ILE A 13 -0.41 -64.13 13.76
N GLY A 14 -1.43 -64.49 12.99
CA GLY A 14 -1.99 -63.63 11.94
C GLY A 14 -2.51 -62.30 12.48
N THR A 15 -3.22 -62.31 13.61
CA THR A 15 -3.69 -61.06 14.25
C THR A 15 -2.55 -60.19 14.75
N ILE A 16 -1.51 -60.78 15.34
CA ILE A 16 -0.35 -60.04 15.85
C ILE A 16 0.40 -59.39 14.68
N VAL A 17 0.63 -60.13 13.59
CA VAL A 17 1.29 -59.59 12.39
C VAL A 17 0.47 -58.48 11.76
N ALA A 18 -0.86 -58.63 11.66
CA ALA A 18 -1.74 -57.59 11.14
C ALA A 18 -1.71 -56.31 11.99
N VAL A 19 -1.72 -56.45 13.33
CA VAL A 19 -1.62 -55.31 14.24
C VAL A 19 -0.25 -54.63 14.13
N VAL A 20 0.84 -55.39 14.00
CA VAL A 20 2.19 -54.83 13.82
C VAL A 20 2.30 -54.07 12.50
N ILE A 21 1.73 -54.59 11.41
CA ILE A 21 1.71 -53.91 10.11
C ILE A 21 0.89 -52.62 10.18
N LEU A 22 -0.28 -52.64 10.85
CA LEU A 22 -1.10 -51.45 11.02
C LEU A 22 -0.40 -50.39 11.87
N VAL A 23 0.24 -50.79 12.97
CA VAL A 23 0.99 -49.86 13.84
C VAL A 23 2.20 -49.31 13.10
N MET A 24 2.99 -50.14 12.43
CA MET A 24 4.16 -49.70 11.66
C MET A 24 3.76 -48.82 10.47
N GLY A 25 2.69 -49.19 9.76
CA GLY A 25 2.10 -48.39 8.69
C GLY A 25 1.61 -47.03 9.20
N TYR A 26 0.95 -46.98 10.36
CA TYR A 26 0.55 -45.75 11.01
C TYR A 26 1.78 -44.91 11.44
N ARG A 27 2.83 -45.51 12.01
CA ARG A 27 4.06 -44.79 12.37
C ARG A 27 4.77 -44.20 11.15
N LEU A 28 4.77 -44.90 10.01
CA LEU A 28 5.39 -44.43 8.77
C LEU A 28 4.55 -43.37 8.06
N MET A 29 3.22 -43.51 8.05
CA MET A 29 2.30 -42.56 7.42
C MET A 29 2.02 -41.32 8.27
N ALA A 30 2.09 -41.43 9.61
CA ALA A 30 1.89 -40.29 10.50
C ALA A 30 2.88 -39.15 10.20
N GLY A 31 4.16 -39.46 9.90
CA GLY A 31 5.16 -38.44 9.58
C GLY A 31 4.98 -37.75 8.21
N VAL A 32 4.18 -38.32 7.32
CA VAL A 32 3.88 -37.73 6.00
C VAL A 32 2.66 -36.79 6.08
N LEU A 33 1.68 -37.11 6.94
CA LEU A 33 0.45 -36.33 7.08
C LEU A 33 0.53 -35.18 8.09
N THR A 34 1.60 -35.08 8.89
CA THR A 34 1.73 -34.06 9.95
C THR A 34 2.76 -32.97 9.66
N ARG A 35 3.21 -32.79 8.41
CA ARG A 35 4.02 -31.61 8.08
C ARG A 35 3.12 -30.39 8.05
N ALA A 36 3.17 -29.55 9.09
CA ALA A 36 2.63 -28.21 9.00
C ALA A 36 3.31 -27.54 7.79
N ALA A 37 2.50 -27.15 6.79
CA ALA A 37 3.02 -26.40 5.66
C ALA A 37 3.61 -25.10 6.22
N ASP A 38 4.89 -24.87 5.96
CA ASP A 38 5.63 -23.69 6.42
C ASP A 38 5.35 -22.51 5.47
N ILE A 39 4.07 -22.14 5.41
CA ILE A 39 3.50 -21.11 4.52
C ILE A 39 3.53 -19.71 5.15
N GLU A 40 3.89 -19.60 6.43
CA GLU A 40 3.88 -18.33 7.13
C GLU A 40 4.91 -17.35 6.54
N PRO A 41 4.51 -16.10 6.20
CA PRO A 41 5.43 -15.05 5.81
C PRO A 41 6.44 -14.75 6.91
N ARG A 42 7.72 -14.84 6.58
CA ARG A 42 8.84 -14.43 7.43
C ARG A 42 9.56 -13.24 6.84
N ASP A 43 10.23 -12.49 7.70
CA ASP A 43 11.09 -11.38 7.30
C ASP A 43 10.38 -10.39 6.36
N VAL A 44 9.17 -9.97 6.75
CA VAL A 44 8.39 -9.00 5.97
C VAL A 44 9.12 -7.67 5.95
N ILE A 45 9.58 -7.26 4.79
CA ILE A 45 10.34 -6.03 4.56
C ILE A 45 9.55 -5.13 3.62
N ILE A 46 9.47 -3.86 3.98
CA ILE A 46 8.84 -2.81 3.19
C ILE A 46 9.96 -1.90 2.68
N SER A 47 10.08 -1.77 1.36
CA SER A 47 11.17 -1.06 0.70
C SER A 47 10.67 -0.25 -0.49
N ASP A 48 11.57 0.51 -1.14
CA ASP A 48 11.27 1.30 -2.34
C ASP A 48 10.03 2.22 -2.21
N ILE A 49 9.80 2.77 -1.01
CA ILE A 49 8.67 3.66 -0.74
C ILE A 49 8.83 4.93 -1.57
N SER A 50 7.87 5.15 -2.47
CA SER A 50 7.74 6.33 -3.30
C SER A 50 6.47 7.11 -2.94
N GLN A 51 6.14 8.12 -3.74
CA GLN A 51 4.90 8.89 -3.58
C GLN A 51 3.64 8.09 -3.96
N ASN A 52 3.79 7.06 -4.80
CA ASN A 52 2.65 6.31 -5.37
C ASN A 52 2.90 4.80 -5.45
N SER A 53 3.99 4.31 -4.87
CA SER A 53 4.33 2.90 -4.87
C SER A 53 5.10 2.50 -3.62
N VAL A 54 5.06 1.21 -3.31
CA VAL A 54 5.92 0.57 -2.32
C VAL A 54 6.18 -0.87 -2.75
N LYS A 55 7.35 -1.40 -2.40
CA LYS A 55 7.66 -2.82 -2.55
C LYS A 55 7.55 -3.53 -1.21
N VAL A 56 6.89 -4.68 -1.21
CA VAL A 56 6.79 -5.54 -0.04
C VAL A 56 7.37 -6.90 -0.40
N THR A 57 8.31 -7.37 0.42
CA THR A 57 8.99 -8.65 0.23
C THR A 57 8.92 -9.50 1.50
N TRP A 58 8.84 -10.81 1.35
CA TRP A 58 8.89 -11.76 2.47
C TRP A 58 9.42 -13.11 1.99
N SER A 59 9.72 -14.01 2.93
CA SER A 59 10.11 -15.39 2.64
C SER A 59 9.10 -16.39 3.20
N SER A 60 9.01 -17.58 2.59
CA SER A 60 8.24 -18.72 3.11
C SER A 60 9.02 -20.03 2.94
N GLY A 61 8.64 -21.08 3.67
CA GLY A 61 9.37 -22.36 3.67
C GLY A 61 9.09 -23.24 2.46
N ILE A 62 7.99 -22.96 1.75
CA ILE A 62 7.49 -23.73 0.62
C ILE A 62 7.06 -22.80 -0.51
N ASP A 63 7.08 -23.28 -1.75
CA ASP A 63 6.64 -22.48 -2.88
C ASP A 63 5.15 -22.14 -2.75
N THR A 64 4.86 -20.86 -2.57
CA THR A 64 3.50 -20.33 -2.41
C THR A 64 3.31 -19.07 -3.23
N GLN A 65 2.07 -18.61 -3.36
CA GLN A 65 1.73 -17.37 -4.04
C GLN A 65 0.90 -16.54 -3.09
N GLY A 66 1.39 -15.36 -2.74
CA GLY A 66 0.69 -14.45 -1.83
C GLY A 66 -0.19 -13.44 -2.55
N VAL A 67 -1.10 -12.86 -1.79
CA VAL A 67 -1.88 -11.68 -2.16
C VAL A 67 -1.75 -10.69 -1.01
N ILE A 68 -1.31 -9.48 -1.31
CA ILE A 68 -1.35 -8.39 -0.33
C ILE A 68 -2.75 -7.81 -0.34
N GLU A 69 -3.43 -7.86 0.81
CA GLU A 69 -4.67 -7.12 1.04
C GLU A 69 -4.30 -5.84 1.77
N TYR A 70 -4.69 -4.68 1.23
CA TYR A 70 -4.28 -3.38 1.77
C TYR A 70 -5.41 -2.35 1.75
N GLY A 71 -5.26 -1.28 2.53
CA GLY A 71 -6.25 -0.22 2.65
C GLY A 71 -5.78 0.94 3.53
N ASN A 72 -6.60 1.98 3.63
CA ASN A 72 -6.31 3.16 4.46
C ASN A 72 -6.85 3.06 5.89
N SER A 73 -7.48 1.93 6.22
CA SER A 73 -7.95 1.60 7.56
C SER A 73 -7.42 0.22 7.96
N PRO A 74 -7.00 0.02 9.21
CA PRO A 74 -6.54 -1.29 9.69
C PRO A 74 -7.64 -2.36 9.65
N THR A 75 -8.92 -1.98 9.63
CA THR A 75 -10.06 -2.91 9.60
C THR A 75 -10.69 -3.07 8.23
N ALA A 76 -10.28 -2.27 7.24
CA ALA A 76 -10.87 -2.28 5.90
C ALA A 76 -9.78 -2.33 4.82
N LEU A 77 -9.31 -3.55 4.55
CA LEU A 77 -8.29 -3.87 3.54
C LEU A 77 -8.98 -4.26 2.23
N ASN A 78 -9.52 -3.26 1.53
CA ASN A 78 -10.40 -3.47 0.38
C ASN A 78 -9.67 -3.59 -0.96
N PHE A 79 -8.35 -3.37 -0.99
CA PHE A 79 -7.53 -3.47 -2.19
C PHE A 79 -6.68 -4.74 -2.15
N PHE A 80 -6.41 -5.31 -3.33
CA PHE A 80 -5.70 -6.57 -3.46
C PHE A 80 -4.59 -6.45 -4.50
N ALA A 81 -3.40 -6.93 -4.17
CA ALA A 81 -2.26 -7.03 -5.08
C ALA A 81 -1.73 -8.46 -5.06
N PRO A 82 -2.08 -9.30 -6.05
CA PRO A 82 -1.56 -10.65 -6.15
C PRO A 82 -0.10 -10.66 -6.58
N GLU A 83 0.67 -11.58 -6.03
CA GLU A 83 2.00 -11.90 -6.54
C GLU A 83 1.92 -12.50 -7.94
N VAL A 84 2.88 -12.17 -8.81
CA VAL A 84 2.86 -12.58 -10.22
C VAL A 84 3.10 -14.09 -10.38
N GLN A 85 3.98 -14.66 -9.56
CA GLN A 85 4.39 -16.06 -9.66
C GLN A 85 4.53 -16.69 -8.28
N ARG A 86 4.55 -18.03 -8.26
CA ARG A 86 4.77 -18.81 -7.06
C ARG A 86 6.27 -18.87 -6.75
N SER A 87 6.65 -18.62 -5.50
CA SER A 87 8.06 -18.60 -5.07
C SER A 87 8.18 -18.91 -3.56
N LYS A 88 9.40 -19.09 -3.07
CA LYS A 88 9.76 -18.99 -1.63
C LYS A 88 10.22 -17.59 -1.24
N SER A 89 10.72 -16.85 -2.21
CA SER A 89 11.15 -15.46 -2.07
C SER A 89 10.15 -14.59 -2.79
N HIS A 90 9.35 -13.87 -2.03
CA HIS A 90 8.19 -13.17 -2.54
C HIS A 90 8.47 -11.68 -2.70
N SER A 91 7.89 -11.09 -3.74
CA SER A 91 7.98 -9.66 -4.00
C SER A 91 6.71 -9.17 -4.67
N VAL A 92 6.09 -8.15 -4.07
CA VAL A 92 4.89 -7.52 -4.61
C VAL A 92 5.07 -6.01 -4.59
N ASP A 93 4.88 -5.39 -5.76
CA ASP A 93 4.86 -3.94 -5.91
C ASP A 93 3.42 -3.43 -5.80
N LEU A 94 3.15 -2.64 -4.77
CA LEU A 94 1.92 -1.86 -4.66
C LEU A 94 2.10 -0.57 -5.44
N THR A 95 1.18 -0.26 -6.34
CA THR A 95 1.24 0.92 -7.23
C THR A 95 -0.05 1.71 -7.16
N LEU A 96 -0.10 2.87 -7.82
CA LEU A 96 -1.26 3.76 -7.86
C LEU A 96 -1.73 4.23 -6.47
N LEU A 97 -0.80 4.33 -5.53
CA LEU A 97 -1.07 4.80 -4.17
C LEU A 97 -1.17 6.32 -4.14
N SER A 98 -1.92 6.84 -3.17
CA SER A 98 -1.98 8.28 -2.93
C SER A 98 -0.74 8.75 -2.18
N PRO A 99 -0.17 9.93 -2.52
CA PRO A 99 0.98 10.49 -1.82
C PRO A 99 0.64 10.92 -0.39
N ASN A 100 1.64 10.94 0.49
CA ASN A 100 1.52 11.30 1.90
C ASN A 100 0.35 10.59 2.61
N THR A 101 0.17 9.30 2.33
CA THR A 101 -0.98 8.52 2.80
C THR A 101 -0.49 7.26 3.51
N THR A 102 -1.04 7.01 4.70
CA THR A 102 -0.78 5.79 5.45
C THR A 102 -1.67 4.66 4.93
N TYR A 103 -1.04 3.52 4.71
CA TYR A 103 -1.68 2.27 4.32
C TYR A 103 -1.39 1.19 5.37
N TYR A 104 -2.33 0.28 5.47
CA TYR A 104 -2.28 -0.93 6.26
C TYR A 104 -2.34 -2.11 5.32
N PHE A 105 -1.65 -3.20 5.63
CA PHE A 105 -1.71 -4.39 4.82
C PHE A 105 -1.54 -5.67 5.64
N GLN A 106 -2.03 -6.76 5.06
CA GLN A 106 -1.82 -8.12 5.54
C GLN A 106 -1.53 -9.01 4.32
N ILE A 107 -0.92 -10.16 4.56
CA ILE A 107 -0.54 -11.09 3.50
C ILE A 107 -1.51 -12.27 3.56
N ARG A 108 -2.24 -12.51 2.47
CA ARG A 108 -3.08 -13.70 2.33
C ARG A 108 -2.37 -14.73 1.47
N ILE A 109 -2.27 -15.97 1.95
CA ILE A 109 -1.75 -17.10 1.17
C ILE A 109 -2.77 -18.23 1.23
N GLY A 110 -3.42 -18.51 0.09
CA GLY A 110 -4.60 -19.35 0.03
C GLY A 110 -5.75 -18.76 0.86
N GLU A 111 -6.26 -19.54 1.82
CA GLU A 111 -7.34 -19.16 2.74
C GLU A 111 -6.85 -18.52 4.05
N LYS A 112 -5.53 -18.51 4.28
CA LYS A 112 -4.94 -17.98 5.52
C LYS A 112 -4.50 -16.53 5.35
N LYS A 113 -4.77 -15.71 6.36
CA LYS A 113 -4.32 -14.33 6.47
C LYS A 113 -3.26 -14.23 7.55
N TYR A 114 -2.20 -13.51 7.26
CA TYR A 114 -1.07 -13.28 8.14
C TYR A 114 -0.92 -11.77 8.33
N ASP A 115 -0.69 -11.37 9.57
CA ASP A 115 -0.49 -10.00 10.00
C ASP A 115 0.76 -9.92 10.90
N ASN A 116 1.02 -8.74 11.47
CA ASN A 116 2.16 -8.50 12.36
C ASN A 116 1.84 -8.84 13.83
N GLY A 117 1.28 -10.02 14.10
CA GLY A 117 0.96 -10.47 15.46
C GLY A 117 -0.33 -9.90 16.02
N GLY A 118 -1.40 -9.90 15.22
CA GLY A 118 -2.73 -9.38 15.56
C GLY A 118 -2.97 -7.93 15.11
N VAL A 119 -1.99 -7.32 14.44
CA VAL A 119 -2.10 -5.96 13.88
C VAL A 119 -1.57 -5.96 12.44
N PRO A 120 -2.25 -5.34 11.47
CA PRO A 120 -1.72 -5.22 10.11
C PRO A 120 -0.38 -4.47 10.08
N TRP A 121 0.48 -4.82 9.12
CA TRP A 121 1.65 -4.01 8.82
C TRP A 121 1.23 -2.64 8.28
N THR A 122 2.10 -1.65 8.41
CA THR A 122 1.80 -0.28 7.97
C THR A 122 2.99 0.36 7.27
N PHE A 123 2.69 1.24 6.32
CA PHE A 123 3.66 2.12 5.67
C PHE A 123 3.00 3.45 5.30
N THR A 124 3.80 4.49 5.08
CA THR A 124 3.31 5.80 4.61
C THR A 124 4.05 6.18 3.35
N THR A 125 3.31 6.47 2.27
CA THR A 125 3.89 6.94 1.01
C THR A 125 4.53 8.30 1.17
N LYS A 126 5.54 8.60 0.35
CA LYS A 126 6.18 9.92 0.35
C LYS A 126 5.20 11.00 -0.12
N GLY A 127 5.42 12.22 0.34
CA GLY A 127 4.71 13.38 -0.19
C GLY A 127 5.15 13.71 -1.61
N VAL A 128 4.34 14.49 -2.31
CA VAL A 128 4.76 15.11 -3.57
C VAL A 128 5.81 16.15 -3.22
N GLU A 129 7.07 15.88 -3.55
CA GLU A 129 8.09 16.91 -3.51
C GLU A 129 7.70 18.00 -4.50
N LYS A 130 7.28 19.16 -3.97
CA LYS A 130 7.19 20.36 -4.79
C LYS A 130 8.62 20.66 -5.22
N LYS A 131 8.95 20.35 -6.48
CA LYS A 131 10.18 20.78 -7.11
C LYS A 131 10.17 22.30 -7.07
N THR A 132 10.74 22.86 -6.01
CA THR A 132 10.99 24.28 -5.89
C THR A 132 12.04 24.52 -6.95
N VAL A 133 11.62 25.10 -8.07
CA VAL A 133 12.54 25.79 -8.97
C VAL A 133 13.20 26.86 -8.12
N VAL A 134 14.31 26.50 -7.48
CA VAL A 134 15.29 27.49 -7.06
C VAL A 134 15.64 28.21 -8.35
N PRO A 135 15.34 29.51 -8.49
CA PRO A 135 15.85 30.26 -9.61
C PRO A 135 17.36 30.13 -9.49
N THR A 136 17.99 29.47 -10.46
CA THR A 136 19.43 29.54 -10.63
C THR A 136 19.76 31.02 -10.69
N ALA A 137 20.32 31.55 -9.59
CA ALA A 137 20.82 32.91 -9.56
C ALA A 137 21.86 33.02 -10.67
N LEU A 138 21.52 33.82 -11.68
CA LEU A 138 22.42 34.20 -12.75
C LEU A 138 23.69 34.78 -12.11
N PRO A 139 24.92 34.33 -12.47
CA PRO A 139 26.11 35.02 -12.00
C PRO A 139 26.08 36.45 -12.51
N THR A 140 25.98 37.41 -11.59
CA THR A 140 26.18 38.83 -11.88
C THR A 140 27.60 39.02 -12.44
N LYS A 141 27.70 39.31 -13.74
CA LYS A 141 28.83 40.05 -14.30
C LYS A 141 28.31 41.13 -15.27
N THR A 142 28.62 42.36 -14.87
CA THR A 142 28.85 43.66 -15.54
C THR A 142 28.73 43.73 -17.08
N PRO A 143 28.22 44.85 -17.64
CA PRO A 143 27.81 44.96 -19.04
C PRO A 143 28.96 45.21 -20.02
N ALA A 144 28.87 44.62 -21.21
CA ALA A 144 29.66 45.00 -22.39
C ALA A 144 28.90 44.66 -23.70
N ASP A 145 28.55 45.75 -24.41
CA ASP A 145 28.48 45.99 -25.86
C ASP A 145 28.09 44.89 -26.89
N THR A 146 26.95 45.17 -27.55
CA THR A 146 26.69 45.26 -29.00
C THR A 146 27.10 44.14 -29.98
N THR A 147 26.10 43.60 -30.69
CA THR A 147 25.82 43.73 -32.17
C THR A 147 25.39 42.41 -32.87
N ASN A 148 24.21 42.44 -33.52
CA ASN A 148 23.74 41.70 -34.73
C ASN A 148 23.57 40.15 -34.67
N LEU A 149 22.59 39.43 -35.21
CA LEU A 149 21.38 39.56 -36.09
C LEU A 149 20.91 38.07 -36.37
N PRO A 150 19.72 37.66 -36.90
CA PRO A 150 18.37 38.23 -37.02
C PRO A 150 17.26 37.42 -36.27
N LYS A 151 16.08 38.03 -36.12
CA LYS A 151 14.75 37.45 -35.79
C LYS A 151 13.93 37.42 -37.10
N PRO A 152 13.13 36.38 -37.43
CA PRO A 152 11.66 36.45 -37.18
C PRO A 152 10.92 35.07 -37.04
N ILE A 153 9.88 34.93 -36.17
CA ILE A 153 8.43 34.70 -36.54
C ILE A 153 8.10 33.19 -36.78
N GLN A 154 7.16 32.42 -36.17
CA GLN A 154 5.86 32.65 -35.50
C GLN A 154 5.42 31.49 -34.56
N THR A 155 4.55 31.88 -33.63
CA THR A 155 3.40 31.21 -32.99
C THR A 155 2.69 30.08 -33.76
N ILE A 156 2.29 29.01 -33.06
CA ILE A 156 1.01 28.30 -33.30
C ILE A 156 0.32 27.99 -31.96
N ALA A 157 -0.98 28.27 -31.95
CA ALA A 157 -1.94 28.24 -30.86
C ALA A 157 -2.80 26.95 -30.85
N ILE A 158 -3.15 26.50 -29.64
CA ILE A 158 -4.47 26.00 -29.16
C ILE A 158 -5.05 24.72 -29.82
N SER A 159 -5.40 23.68 -29.05
CA SER A 159 -6.79 23.53 -28.53
C SER A 159 -6.91 22.72 -27.23
N PRO A 160 -7.58 23.25 -26.19
CA PRO A 160 -8.23 22.44 -25.17
C PRO A 160 -9.52 21.85 -25.77
N ILE A 161 -9.81 20.60 -25.44
CA ILE A 161 -11.11 20.01 -25.79
C ILE A 161 -12.14 20.69 -24.91
N VAL A 162 -12.97 21.50 -25.56
CA VAL A 162 -14.15 22.17 -25.02
C VAL A 162 -15.13 21.09 -24.55
N GLY A 163 -15.25 20.97 -23.23
CA GLY A 163 -16.46 20.53 -22.55
C GLY A 163 -17.11 21.78 -21.96
N ASP A 164 -18.12 22.26 -22.66
CA ASP A 164 -18.84 23.52 -22.52
C ASP A 164 -19.41 23.77 -21.10
N ARG A 165 -18.87 24.80 -20.42
CA ARG A 165 -19.62 25.89 -19.74
C ARG A 165 -18.62 26.86 -19.11
N ASN A 166 -18.42 27.97 -19.81
CA ASN A 166 -17.73 29.16 -19.32
C ASN A 166 -18.52 29.76 -18.15
N VAL A 167 -18.24 29.30 -16.94
CA VAL A 167 -18.52 30.03 -15.71
C VAL A 167 -17.15 30.20 -15.05
N ILE A 168 -16.61 31.40 -15.13
CA ILE A 168 -15.53 31.83 -14.25
C ILE A 168 -16.16 31.82 -12.87
N TYR A 169 -16.01 30.72 -12.16
CA TYR A 169 -16.43 30.68 -10.77
C TYR A 169 -15.39 31.43 -9.94
N GLU A 170 -15.45 32.76 -9.96
CA GLU A 170 -14.79 33.54 -8.93
C GLU A 170 -15.48 33.23 -7.60
N CYS A 171 -14.74 32.62 -6.68
CA CYS A 171 -15.20 32.38 -5.33
C CYS A 171 -15.19 33.71 -4.56
N ASN A 172 -16.20 34.55 -4.78
CA ASN A 172 -16.33 35.86 -4.11
C ASN A 172 -16.95 35.77 -2.71
N GLU A 173 -16.86 34.60 -2.07
CA GLU A 173 -17.43 34.34 -0.75
C GLU A 173 -16.39 34.59 0.34
N THR A 174 -16.78 35.35 1.36
CA THR A 174 -15.89 35.75 2.48
C THR A 174 -16.06 34.87 3.73
N ASP A 175 -17.10 34.06 3.78
CA ASP A 175 -17.40 33.14 4.89
C ASP A 175 -16.86 31.73 4.60
N CYS A 176 -15.94 31.25 5.44
CA CYS A 176 -15.28 29.98 5.22
C CYS A 176 -16.26 28.79 5.23
N GLN A 177 -17.36 28.84 5.99
CA GLN A 177 -18.36 27.76 5.98
C GLN A 177 -19.11 27.69 4.65
N LYS A 178 -19.35 28.83 4.00
CA LYS A 178 -19.96 28.89 2.66
C LYS A 178 -19.00 28.42 1.57
N ILE A 179 -17.71 28.73 1.70
CA ILE A 179 -16.67 28.24 0.78
C ILE A 179 -16.56 26.71 0.85
N LYS A 180 -16.66 26.11 2.04
CA LYS A 180 -16.61 24.65 2.24
C LYS A 180 -17.72 23.92 1.46
N LEU A 181 -18.93 24.50 1.42
CA LEU A 181 -20.08 23.93 0.72
C LEU A 181 -20.00 24.07 -0.81
N LYS A 182 -19.15 24.98 -1.31
CA LYS A 182 -18.97 25.28 -2.75
C LYS A 182 -17.67 24.69 -3.33
N LEU A 183 -16.97 23.82 -2.58
CA LEU A 183 -15.77 23.13 -3.07
C LEU A 183 -16.09 22.29 -4.32
N GLY A 184 -15.34 22.51 -5.40
CA GLY A 184 -15.56 21.84 -6.70
C GLY A 184 -16.71 22.43 -7.54
N LYS A 185 -17.47 23.37 -7.00
CA LYS A 185 -18.44 24.23 -7.73
C LYS A 185 -17.90 25.65 -7.85
N GLY A 186 -16.60 25.74 -8.13
CA GLY A 186 -15.91 27.00 -8.35
C GLY A 186 -15.03 27.55 -7.26
N CYS A 187 -15.23 27.12 -6.01
CA CYS A 187 -14.29 27.41 -4.94
C CYS A 187 -13.25 26.29 -4.84
N SER A 188 -11.97 26.66 -4.67
CA SER A 188 -10.88 25.70 -4.48
C SER A 188 -10.60 25.44 -2.99
N THR A 189 -9.93 24.34 -2.69
CA THR A 189 -9.44 24.05 -1.34
C THR A 189 -8.41 25.09 -0.86
N GLN A 190 -7.74 25.77 -1.79
CA GLN A 190 -6.80 26.85 -1.49
C GLN A 190 -7.52 28.09 -0.92
N ASP A 191 -8.73 28.41 -1.39
CA ASP A 191 -9.51 29.57 -0.94
C ASP A 191 -10.07 29.35 0.46
N TYR A 192 -10.54 28.13 0.75
CA TYR A 192 -10.98 27.74 2.09
C TYR A 192 -9.85 27.86 3.12
N MET A 193 -8.66 27.37 2.79
CA MET A 193 -7.49 27.43 3.69
C MET A 193 -7.01 28.86 3.93
N LYS A 194 -7.06 29.74 2.92
CA LYS A 194 -6.75 31.18 3.08
C LYS A 194 -7.77 31.86 4.00
N CYS A 195 -9.05 31.55 3.85
CA CYS A 195 -10.12 32.09 4.68
C CYS A 195 -9.94 31.68 6.16
N LEU A 196 -9.69 30.40 6.44
CA LEU A 196 -9.47 29.91 7.81
C LEU A 196 -8.30 30.62 8.49
N LYS A 197 -7.17 30.79 7.79
CA LYS A 197 -6.00 31.50 8.33
C LYS A 197 -6.33 32.94 8.72
N LYS A 198 -7.16 33.63 7.92
CA LYS A 198 -7.60 35.01 8.23
C LYS A 198 -8.42 35.06 9.53
N ILE A 199 -9.30 34.09 9.77
CA ILE A 199 -10.06 33.99 11.03
C ILE A 199 -9.12 33.70 12.21
N THR A 200 -8.17 32.77 12.05
CA THR A 200 -7.20 32.43 13.10
C THR A 200 -6.35 33.65 13.50
N THR A 201 -5.96 34.50 12.54
CA THR A 201 -5.23 35.74 12.84
C THR A 201 -6.10 36.74 13.60
N THR A 202 -7.36 36.92 13.24
CA THR A 202 -8.27 37.88 13.91
C THR A 202 -8.63 37.46 15.35
N VAL A 203 -8.75 36.16 15.61
CA VAL A 203 -9.09 35.65 16.96
C VAL A 203 -7.89 35.73 17.92
N THR A 204 -6.66 35.71 17.40
CA THR A 204 -5.45 35.73 18.24
C THR A 204 -5.10 37.14 18.77
N THR A 205 -5.60 38.21 18.14
CA THR A 205 -5.27 39.61 18.53
C THR A 205 -6.20 40.23 19.59
N THR A 206 -7.20 39.51 20.11
CA THR A 206 -8.23 40.09 21.01
C THR A 206 -8.07 39.75 22.50
N LEU A 207 -6.90 39.31 22.96
CA LEU A 207 -6.60 39.21 24.40
C LEU A 207 -5.83 40.45 24.87
N THR A 208 -6.59 41.50 25.21
CA THR A 208 -6.13 42.70 25.92
C THR A 208 -5.86 42.35 27.40
N PRO A 209 -4.72 42.72 27.99
CA PRO A 209 -4.60 42.79 29.45
C PRO A 209 -5.16 44.14 29.93
N THR A 210 -6.17 44.09 30.81
CA THR A 210 -6.71 45.26 31.52
C THR A 210 -5.78 45.62 32.68
N PRO A 211 -5.55 46.93 32.97
CA PRO A 211 -4.62 47.42 33.99
C PRO A 211 -4.99 47.07 35.43
#